data_AF-A0A7L3UQP7-F1
#
_entry.id   AF-A0A7L3UQP7-F1
#
_cell.length_a   1.000
_cell.length_b   1.000
_cell.length_c   1.000
_cell.angle_alpha   90.00
_cell.angle_beta   90.00
_cell.angle_gamma   90.00
#
_symmetry.space_group_name_H-M   'P 1'
#
loop_
_entity.id
_entity.type
_entity.pdbx_description
1 polymer ?
#
loop_
_entity_poly.entity_id
_entity_poly.type
_entity_poly.pdbx_seq_one_letter_code
_entity_poly.pdbx_strand_id
1 'polypeptide(L)' 'PPAGKAQEALQERYRVGSLLGHGGFGSVFAATQLSDGAPVAIKRVPRNHVRHWGEL' A
#
# COMPACT_ATOMS: atom_id res chain seq x y z
N PRO A 1 14.55 -3.36 -1.57
CA PRO A 1 14.66 -2.98 -0.15
C PRO A 1 14.18 -4.13 0.76
N PRO A 2 14.81 -4.37 1.92
CA PRO A 2 14.17 -5.21 2.93
C PRO A 2 12.79 -4.60 3.24
N ALA A 3 11.76 -5.44 3.36
CA ALA A 3 10.37 -5.00 3.50
C ALA A 3 10.17 -3.96 4.62
N GLY A 4 11.02 -3.98 5.66
CA GLY A 4 11.02 -3.00 6.74
C GLY A 4 11.21 -1.54 6.28
N LYS A 5 12.19 -1.24 5.42
CA LYS A 5 12.46 0.16 5.00
C LYS A 5 11.32 0.78 4.20
N ALA A 6 10.67 -0.02 3.35
CA ALA A 6 9.53 0.46 2.57
C ALA A 6 8.30 0.69 3.46
N GLN A 7 8.15 -0.11 4.53
CA GLN A 7 7.08 0.04 5.48
C GLN A 7 7.27 1.27 6.38
N GLU A 8 8.50 1.56 6.83
CA GLU A 8 8.84 2.78 7.57
C GLU A 8 8.53 4.03 6.73
N ALA A 9 9.05 4.10 5.50
CA ALA A 9 8.79 5.23 4.60
C ALA A 9 7.30 5.44 4.27
N LEU A 10 6.50 4.36 4.29
CA LEU A 10 5.04 4.44 4.13
C LEU A 10 4.38 5.05 5.36
N GLN A 11 4.79 4.62 6.57
CA GLN A 11 4.25 5.11 7.84
C GLN A 11 4.59 6.60 8.09
N GLU A 12 5.73 7.07 7.57
CA GLU A 12 6.10 8.49 7.62
C GLU A 12 5.17 9.40 6.78
N ARG A 13 4.49 8.85 5.77
CA ARG A 13 3.66 9.63 4.83
C ARG A 13 2.16 9.41 5.01
N TYR A 14 1.78 8.24 5.55
CA TYR A 14 0.40 7.82 5.62
C TYR A 14 0.07 7.17 6.96
N ARG A 15 -1.07 7.56 7.54
CA ARG A 15 -1.70 6.80 8.61
C ARG A 15 -2.57 5.71 7.99
N VAL A 16 -2.13 4.45 8.09
CA VAL A 16 -2.90 3.30 7.59
C VAL A 16 -4.04 2.98 8.55
N GLY A 17 -5.25 2.78 8.01
CA GLY A 17 -6.47 2.42 8.71
C GLY A 17 -6.94 1.00 8.43
N SER A 18 -8.25 0.79 8.48
CA SER A 18 -8.87 -0.53 8.32
C SER A 18 -8.73 -1.10 6.91
N LEU A 19 -8.83 -2.44 6.81
CA LEU A 19 -8.97 -3.13 5.54
C LEU A 19 -10.32 -2.76 4.91
N LEU A 20 -10.31 -2.31 3.65
CA LEU A 20 -11.50 -2.03 2.84
C LEU A 20 -11.92 -3.24 2.01
N GLY A 21 -10.97 -4.07 1.59
CA GLY A 21 -11.26 -5.27 0.81
C GLY A 21 -10.04 -6.12 0.51
N HIS A 22 -10.27 -7.40 0.25
CA HIS A 22 -9.25 -8.36 -0.15
C HIS A 22 -9.76 -9.29 -1.26
N GLY A 23 -8.85 -9.77 -2.12
CA GLY A 23 -9.18 -10.70 -3.20
C GLY A 23 -8.00 -10.97 -4.12
N GLY A 24 -8.27 -11.45 -5.35
CA GLY A 24 -7.24 -11.66 -6.37
C GLY A 24 -6.46 -10.39 -6.74
N PHE A 25 -7.00 -9.22 -6.39
CA PHE A 25 -6.35 -7.91 -6.52
C PHE A 25 -5.38 -7.57 -5.38
N GLY A 26 -5.23 -8.40 -4.35
CA GLY A 26 -4.44 -8.10 -3.14
C GLY A 26 -5.30 -7.54 -2.00
N SER A 27 -4.69 -6.77 -1.10
CA SER A 27 -5.35 -6.13 0.05
C SER A 27 -5.41 -4.62 -0.13
N VAL A 28 -6.55 -4.00 0.15
CA VAL A 28 -6.74 -2.54 0.07
C VAL A 28 -7.10 -2.00 1.44
N PHE A 29 -6.35 -1.01 1.93
CA PHE A 29 -6.55 -0.37 3.23
C PHE A 29 -7.00 1.07 3.05
N ALA A 30 -7.87 1.55 3.93
CA ALA A 30 -8.09 2.96 4.12
C ALA A 30 -6.80 3.59 4.64
N ALA A 31 -6.52 4.82 4.26
CA ALA A 31 -5.43 5.59 4.84
C ALA A 31 -5.69 7.08 4.76
N THR A 32 -4.93 7.84 5.55
CA THR A 32 -4.91 9.30 5.52
C THR A 32 -3.51 9.75 5.16
N GLN A 33 -3.40 10.59 4.13
CA GLN A 33 -2.15 11.25 3.78
C GLN A 33 -1.83 12.33 4.82
N LEU A 34 -0.62 12.29 5.39
CA LEU A 34 -0.27 13.16 6.52
C LEU A 34 0.01 14.61 6.12
N SER A 35 0.35 14.87 4.86
CA SER A 35 0.69 16.22 4.39
C SER A 35 -0.51 17.18 4.35
N ASP A 36 -1.69 16.66 4.04
CA ASP A 36 -2.90 17.45 3.79
C ASP A 36 -4.17 16.86 4.42
N GLY A 37 -4.07 15.69 5.05
CA GLY A 37 -5.21 15.00 5.66
C GLY A 37 -6.12 14.30 4.66
N ALA A 38 -5.74 14.21 3.38
CA ALA A 38 -6.59 13.63 2.36
C ALA A 38 -6.85 12.12 2.59
N PRO A 39 -8.09 11.64 2.41
CA PRO A 39 -8.38 10.21 2.41
C PRO A 39 -7.80 9.55 1.16
N VAL A 40 -7.10 8.44 1.34
CA VAL A 40 -6.49 7.66 0.25
C VAL A 40 -6.70 6.16 0.48
N ALA A 41 -6.43 5.36 -0.56
CA ALA A 41 -6.40 3.91 -0.46
C ALA A 41 -4.97 3.39 -0.67
N ILE A 42 -4.50 2.49 0.18
CA ILE A 42 -3.21 1.80 0.01
C ILE A 42 -3.48 0.37 -0.41
N LYS A 43 -3.07 0.03 -1.64
CA LYS A 43 -3.15 -1.32 -2.18
C LYS A 43 -1.83 -2.06 -2.01
N ARG A 44 -1.86 -3.20 -1.33
CA ARG A 44 -0.72 -4.10 -1.13
C ARG A 44 -0.87 -5.32 -2.04
N VAL A 45 0.10 -5.51 -2.94
CA VAL A 45 0.19 -6.68 -3.83
C VAL A 45 1.45 -7.47 -3.48
N PRO A 46 1.34 -8.72 -3.02
CA PRO A 46 2.50 -9.58 -2.81
C PRO A 46 3.31 -9.73 -4.10
N ARG A 47 4.64 -9.60 -4.03
CA ARG A 47 5.50 -9.64 -5.22
C ARG A 47 5.36 -10.95 -6.00
N ASN A 48 5.17 -12.07 -5.30
CA ASN A 48 4.93 -13.38 -5.89
C ASN A 48 3.55 -13.52 -6.57
N HIS A 49 2.63 -12.56 -6.38
CA HIS A 49 1.34 -12.52 -7.07
C HIS A 49 1.38 -11.63 -8.34
N VAL A 50 2.49 -10.94 -8.61
CA VAL A 50 2.67 -10.15 -9.83
C VAL A 50 3.08 -11.09 -10.97
N ARG A 51 2.15 -11.34 -11.90
CA ARG A 51 2.35 -12.25 -13.04
C ARG A 51 3.05 -11.61 -14.24
N HIS A 52 2.83 -10.32 -14.43
CA HIS A 52 3.40 -9.55 -15.53
C HIS A 52 4.00 -8.26 -14.97
N TRP A 53 5.25 -8.03 -15.31
CA TRP A 53 5.93 -6.76 -15.09
C TRP A 53 5.93 -6.01 -16.43
N GLY A 54 5.69 -4.70 -16.40
CA GLY A 54 5.89 -3.87 -17.60
C GLY A 54 7.38 -3.64 -17.84
N GLU A 55 7.77 -3.53 -19.11
CA GLU A 55 9.04 -2.92 -19.50
C GLU A 55 8.85 -1.39 -19.55
N LEU A 56 9.88 -0.64 -19.15
CA LEU A 56 9.89 0.82 -19.13
C LEU A 56 10.41 1.40 -20.44
#